data_AF-A0A2K8NUH8-F1
#
_entry.id   AF-A0A2K8NUH8-F1
#
_cell.length_a   1.000
_cell.length_b   1.000
_cell.length_c   1.000
_cell.angle_alpha   90.00
_cell.angle_beta   90.00
_cell.angle_gamma   90.00
#
_symmetry.space_group_name_H-M   'P 1'
#
loop_
_entity.id
_entity.type
_entity.pdbx_description
1 polymer ?
#
loop_
_entity_poly.entity_id
_entity_poly.type
_entity_poly.pdbx_seq_one_letter_code
_entity_poly.pdbx_strand_id
1 'polypeptide(L)' 'MNKNIETNSVIEFREITKLFKEGRGIQNISFDISKENNVVGLIGNNGAGKTTLLKTLFKEYTA' A
#
# COMPACT_ATOMS: atom_id res chain seq x y z
N MET A 1 30.31 1.90 13.60
CA MET A 1 29.86 3.02 12.75
C MET A 1 28.45 2.71 12.28
N ASN A 2 27.44 3.07 13.07
CA ASN A 2 26.05 2.89 12.67
C ASN A 2 25.66 4.19 11.97
N LYS A 3 25.86 4.24 10.64
CA LYS A 3 25.14 5.23 9.86
C LYS A 3 23.67 4.88 10.06
N ASN A 4 22.97 5.67 10.87
CA ASN A 4 21.53 5.82 10.74
C ASN A 4 21.32 6.31 9.30
N ILE A 5 21.07 5.38 8.39
CA ILE A 5 20.64 5.71 7.04
C ILE A 5 19.29 6.37 7.28
N GLU A 6 19.22 7.69 7.13
CA GLU A 6 17.94 8.37 7.10
C GLU A 6 17.10 7.67 6.05
N THR A 7 16.06 6.96 6.49
CA THR A 7 15.12 6.33 5.59
C THR A 7 14.42 7.47 4.87
N ASN A 8 14.71 7.64 3.57
CA ASN A 8 14.09 8.68 2.75
C ASN A 8 12.57 8.44 2.56
N SER A 9 12.05 7.32 3.08
CA SER A 9 10.62 6.97 3.13
C SER A 9 9.88 7.80 4.17
N VAL A 10 8.74 8.37 3.78
CA VAL A 10 7.78 9.07 4.64
C VAL A 10 6.59 8.20 5.00
N ILE A 11 6.21 7.25 4.14
CA ILE A 11 5.09 6.34 4.35
C ILE A 11 5.55 4.94 3.96
N GLU A 12 5.31 3.99 4.85
CA GLU A 12 5.68 2.59 4.67
C GLU A 12 4.46 1.71 4.86
N PHE A 13 4.18 0.87 3.86
CA PHE A 13 3.19 -0.19 3.94
C PHE A 13 3.87 -1.54 3.72
N ARG A 14 3.56 -2.50 4.60
CA ARG A 14 4.13 -3.85 4.56
C ARG A 14 3.03 -4.88 4.68
N GLU A 15 3.12 -5.91 3.85
CA GLU A 15 2.30 -7.12 3.86
C GLU A 15 0.77 -6.85 3.87
N ILE A 16 0.35 -5.75 3.22
CA ILE A 16 -1.05 -5.33 3.21
C ILE A 16 -1.88 -6.39 2.49
N THR A 17 -2.79 -6.99 3.24
CA THR A 17 -3.71 -8.03 2.76
C THR A 17 -5.13 -7.65 3.18
N LYS A 18 -6.03 -7.61 2.20
CA LYS A 18 -7.47 -7.48 2.44
C LYS A 18 -8.18 -8.45 1.53
N LEU A 19 -8.76 -9.48 2.15
CA LEU A 19 -9.56 -10.49 1.48
C LEU A 19 -11.03 -10.28 1.82
N PHE A 20 -11.89 -10.47 0.82
CA PHE A 20 -13.33 -10.53 0.96
C PHE A 20 -13.79 -12.00 0.89
N LYS A 21 -15.11 -12.20 0.84
CA LYS A 21 -15.70 -13.52 0.59
C LYS A 21 -15.08 -14.14 -0.67
N GLU A 22 -14.93 -15.47 -0.66
CA GLU A 22 -14.35 -16.26 -1.76
C GLU A 22 -12.88 -15.97 -2.05
N GLY A 23 -12.15 -15.34 -1.11
CA GLY A 23 -10.71 -15.11 -1.24
C GLY A 23 -10.31 -14.03 -2.25
N ARG A 24 -11.28 -13.27 -2.78
CA ARG A 24 -10.99 -12.13 -3.67
C ARG A 24 -10.47 -10.94 -2.88
N GLY A 25 -9.48 -10.23 -3.43
CA GLY A 25 -8.96 -9.01 -2.81
C GLY A 25 -7.52 -8.71 -3.20
N ILE A 26 -6.80 -8.04 -2.30
CA ILE A 26 -5.36 -7.79 -2.42
C ILE A 26 -4.62 -8.62 -1.39
N GLN A 27 -3.43 -9.08 -1.74
CA GLN A 27 -2.63 -9.94 -0.87
C GLN A 27 -1.16 -9.54 -0.95
N ASN A 28 -0.53 -9.45 0.21
CA ASN A 28 0.90 -9.24 0.37
C ASN A 28 1.46 -8.04 -0.42
N ILE A 29 0.76 -6.89 -0.35
CA ILE A 29 1.22 -5.66 -0.99
C ILE A 29 2.17 -4.91 -0.05
N SER A 30 3.40 -4.66 -0.50
CA SER A 30 4.41 -3.90 0.23
C SER A 30 4.99 -2.81 -0.66
N PHE A 31 5.01 -1.57 -0.17
CA PHE A 31 5.62 -0.44 -0.87
C PHE A 31 5.95 0.70 0.09
N ASP A 32 6.80 1.61 -0.35
CA ASP A 32 7.17 2.82 0.35
C ASP A 32 6.95 4.06 -0.52
N ILE A 33 6.68 5.19 0.13
CA ILE A 33 6.61 6.50 -0.50
C ILE A 33 7.71 7.34 0.12
N SER A 34 8.63 7.86 -0.70
CA SER A 34 9.72 8.71 -0.28
C SER A 34 9.33 10.20 -0.25
N LYS A 35 10.17 11.03 0.38
CA LYS A 35 10.00 12.51 0.34
C LYS A 35 9.99 13.08 -1.08
N GLU A 36 10.69 12.43 -2.00
CA GLU A 36 10.79 12.86 -3.40
C GLU A 36 9.56 12.47 -4.24
N ASN A 37 8.79 11.49 -3.75
CA ASN A 37 7.56 11.03 -4.39
C ASN A 37 6.40 12.00 -4.09
N ASN A 38 6.48 13.21 -4.66
CA ASN A 38 5.48 14.27 -4.48
C ASN A 38 4.08 13.88 -4.99
N VAL A 39 4.01 12.97 -5.96
CA VAL A 39 2.76 12.42 -6.51
C VAL A 39 2.96 10.93 -6.81
N VAL A 40 2.05 10.08 -6.31
CA VAL A 40 2.07 8.64 -6.54
C VAL A 40 0.81 8.22 -7.30
N GLY A 41 0.99 7.58 -8.45
CA GLY A 41 -0.09 7.01 -9.26
C GLY A 41 -0.25 5.52 -9.03
N LEU A 42 -1.47 5.06 -8.78
CA LEU A 42 -1.82 3.64 -8.70
C LEU A 42 -2.49 3.19 -10.00
N ILE A 43 -1.78 2.41 -10.83
CA ILE A 43 -2.22 2.00 -12.16
C ILE A 43 -2.45 0.48 -12.26
N GLY A 44 -3.23 0.05 -13.25
CA GLY A 44 -3.52 -1.36 -13.51
C GLY A 44 -4.92 -1.59 -14.08
N ASN A 45 -5.18 -2.81 -14.55
CA ASN A 45 -6.46 -3.18 -15.17
C ASN A 45 -7.66 -3.08 -14.21
N ASN A 46 -8.87 -3.10 -14.75
CA ASN A 46 -10.09 -3.22 -13.96
C ASN A 46 -10.07 -4.53 -13.17
N GLY A 47 -10.43 -4.47 -11.89
CA GLY A 47 -10.38 -5.62 -10.98
C GLY A 47 -9.02 -5.89 -10.34
N ALA A 48 -7.93 -5.20 -10.70
CA ALA A 48 -6.59 -5.40 -10.13
C ALA A 48 -6.43 -5.00 -8.64
N GLY A 49 -7.51 -4.55 -7.97
CA GLY A 49 -7.48 -4.22 -6.54
C GLY A 49 -7.11 -2.77 -6.21
N LYS A 50 -7.06 -1.86 -7.19
CA LYS A 50 -6.69 -0.44 -6.96
C LYS A 50 -7.54 0.27 -5.90
N THR A 51 -8.86 0.25 -6.08
CA THR A 51 -9.80 0.84 -5.12
C THR A 51 -9.75 0.10 -3.79
N THR A 52 -9.61 -1.23 -3.80
CA THR A 52 -9.47 -2.04 -2.59
C THR A 52 -8.24 -1.63 -1.78
N LEU A 53 -7.10 -1.42 -2.44
CA LEU A 53 -5.88 -0.95 -1.80
C LEU A 53 -6.12 0.41 -1.15
N LEU A 54 -6.53 1.43 -1.92
CA LEU A 54 -6.76 2.77 -1.38
C LEU A 54 -7.72 2.78 -0.18
N LYS A 55 -8.86 2.10 -0.29
CA LYS A 55 -9.84 1.98 0.80
C LYS A 55 -9.30 1.25 2.03
N THR A 56 -8.42 0.26 1.83
CA THR A 56 -7.74 -0.43 2.93
C THR A 56 -6.76 0.50 3.64
N LEU A 57 -5.95 1.25 2.89
CA LEU A 57 -4.96 2.18 3.45
C LEU A 57 -5.64 3.32 4.23
N PHE A 58 -6.78 3.81 3.77
CA PHE A 58 -7.57 4.85 4.45
C PHE A 58 -8.54 4.32 5.50
N LYS A 59 -8.50 3.02 5.82
CA LYS A 59 -9.36 2.37 6.83
C LYS A 59 -10.86 2.54 6.56
N GLU A 60 -11.27 2.62 5.30
CA GLU A 60 -12.70 2.67 4.93
C GLU A 60 -13.42 1.33 5.15
N TYR A 61 -12.68 0.22 5.09
CA TYR A 61 -13.22 -1.08 5.46
C TYR A 61 -13.01 -1.30 6.97
N THR A 62 -14.11 -1.47 7.70
CA THR A 62 -14.06 -1.92 9.09
C THR A 62 -13.69 -3.41 9.16
N ALA A 63 -13.21 -3.82 10.34
CA ALA A 63 -12.96 -5.22 10.66
C ALA A 63 -14.24 -6.05 10.61
#